data_AF-A0A497QUP7-F1
#
_entry.id   AF-A0A497QUP7-F1
#
_cell.length_a   1.000
_cell.length_b   1.000
_cell.length_c   1.000
_cell.angle_alpha   90.00
_cell.angle_beta   90.00
_cell.angle_gamma   90.00
#
_symmetry.space_group_name_H-M   'P 1'
#
loop_
_entity.id
_entity.type
_entity.pdbx_description
1 polymer ?
#
loop_
_entity_poly.entity_id
_entity_poly.type
_entity_poly.pdbx_seq_one_letter_code
_entity_poly.pdbx_strand_id
1 'polypeptide(L)'
;MKICFLCDSYKPVYDGVTRYFDYVIPALVKAGHEVNLVCPKFENTPYIEHPFPGFTVSRCFNPGFNEEGYWFALPDQRMYKAIKEADFVITHSPATIGVLGAILAKMMS
;
A
#
# COMPACT_ATOMS: atom_id res chain seq x y z
N MET A 1 15.97 -4.64 -3.69
CA MET A 1 15.46 -3.27 -3.48
C MET A 1 14.16 -3.35 -2.70
N LYS A 2 13.87 -2.33 -1.90
CA LYS A 2 12.62 -2.15 -1.16
C LYS A 2 11.67 -1.31 -2.00
N ILE A 3 10.53 -1.88 -2.36
CA ILE A 3 9.50 -1.24 -3.19
C ILE A 3 8.28 -0.96 -2.32
N CYS A 4 7.83 0.28 -2.29
CA CYS A 4 6.60 0.68 -1.62
C CYS A 4 5.50 0.93 -2.64
N PHE A 5 4.43 0.15 -2.60
CA PHE A 5 3.21 0.43 -3.37
C PHE A 5 2.22 1.19 -2.50
N LEU A 6 1.55 2.18 -3.09
CA LEU A 6 0.43 2.88 -2.48
C LEU A 6 -0.83 2.58 -3.28
N CYS A 7 -1.86 2.05 -2.63
CA CYS A 7 -3.14 1.77 -3.26
C CYS A 7 -4.33 2.07 -2.35
N ASP A 8 -5.47 2.27 -2.97
CA ASP A 8 -6.78 2.51 -2.35
C ASP A 8 -7.48 1.23 -1.89
N SER A 9 -7.07 0.06 -2.34
CA SER A 9 -7.70 -1.18 -1.92
C SER A 9 -6.74 -2.35 -1.89
N TYR A 10 -6.99 -3.24 -0.94
CA TYR A 10 -6.39 -4.57 -0.87
C TYR A 10 -7.31 -5.48 -0.06
N LYS A 11 -7.01 -6.78 -0.01
CA LYS A 11 -7.80 -7.80 0.70
C LYS A 11 -8.24 -7.29 2.09
N PRO A 12 -9.52 -7.45 2.47
CA PRO A 12 -10.52 -8.35 1.89
C PRO A 12 -11.29 -7.80 0.68
N VAL A 13 -11.02 -6.58 0.21
CA VAL A 13 -11.62 -6.09 -1.04
C VAL A 13 -11.05 -6.89 -2.21
N TYR A 14 -11.91 -7.31 -3.14
CA TYR A 14 -11.53 -8.05 -4.34
C TYR A 14 -11.96 -7.25 -5.58
N ASP A 15 -10.98 -6.59 -6.20
CA ASP A 15 -11.15 -5.74 -7.37
C ASP A 15 -9.96 -5.89 -8.34
N GLY A 16 -9.93 -5.07 -9.39
CA GLY A 16 -8.84 -5.08 -10.37
C GLY A 16 -7.47 -4.76 -9.78
N VAL A 17 -7.42 -3.87 -8.78
CA VAL A 17 -6.19 -3.45 -8.08
C VAL A 17 -5.62 -4.60 -7.27
N THR A 18 -6.47 -5.26 -6.47
CA THR A 18 -6.11 -6.44 -5.69
C THR A 18 -5.62 -7.57 -6.60
N ARG A 19 -6.32 -7.79 -7.73
CA ARG A 19 -5.91 -8.80 -8.72
C ARG A 19 -4.55 -8.47 -9.35
N TYR A 20 -4.28 -7.21 -9.67
CA TYR A 20 -2.97 -6.78 -10.14
C TYR A 20 -1.87 -7.10 -9.12
N PHE A 21 -2.11 -6.82 -7.83
CA PHE A 21 -1.14 -7.11 -6.77
C PHE A 21 -0.89 -8.60 -6.54
N ASP A 22 -1.93 -9.43 -6.67
CA ASP A 22 -1.80 -10.89 -6.61
C ASP A 22 -0.88 -11.45 -7.71
N TYR A 23 -0.72 -10.76 -8.84
CA TYR A 23 0.23 -11.16 -9.89
C TYR A 23 1.61 -10.52 -9.73
N VAL A 24 1.67 -9.20 -9.51
CA VAL A 24 2.94 -8.46 -9.60
C VAL A 24 3.82 -8.66 -8.36
N ILE A 25 3.22 -8.72 -7.16
CA ILE A 25 3.98 -8.78 -5.91
C ILE A 25 4.77 -10.10 -5.81
N PRO A 26 4.18 -11.28 -6.07
CA PRO A 26 4.95 -12.53 -6.06
C PRO A 26 6.09 -12.53 -7.08
N ALA A 27 5.87 -11.94 -8.27
CA ALA A 27 6.90 -11.84 -9.30
C ALA A 27 8.08 -10.95 -8.87
N LEU A 28 7.79 -9.79 -8.26
CA LEU A 28 8.82 -8.89 -7.71
C LEU A 28 9.60 -9.54 -6.56
N VAL A 29 8.88 -10.20 -5.64
CA VAL A 29 9.54 -10.91 -4.53
C VAL A 29 10.44 -12.04 -5.06
N LYS A 30 9.98 -12.80 -6.06
CA LYS A 30 10.79 -13.84 -6.72
C LYS A 30 12.03 -13.27 -7.40
N ALA A 31 11.99 -12.03 -7.88
CA ALA A 31 13.14 -11.33 -8.45
C ALA A 31 14.11 -10.76 -7.39
N GLY A 32 13.87 -11.00 -6.10
CA GLY A 32 14.74 -10.56 -5.00
C GLY A 32 14.41 -9.17 -4.45
N HIS A 33 13.21 -8.65 -4.72
CA HIS A 33 12.74 -7.41 -4.13
C HIS A 33 11.98 -7.66 -2.82
N GLU A 34 12.04 -6.69 -1.90
CA GLU A 34 11.14 -6.64 -0.74
C GLU A 34 10.01 -5.66 -1.07
N VAL A 35 8.77 -6.06 -0.84
CA VAL A 35 7.59 -5.27 -1.19
C VAL A 35 6.82 -4.89 0.06
N ASN A 36 6.53 -3.60 0.22
CA ASN A 36 5.59 -3.08 1.21
C ASN A 36 4.39 -2.45 0.49
N LEU A 37 3.19 -2.97 0.74
CA LEU A 37 1.95 -2.44 0.18
C LEU A 37 1.23 -1.61 1.24
N VAL A 38 1.16 -0.31 1.02
CA VAL A 38 0.40 0.61 1.86
C VAL A 38 -1.02 0.73 1.30
N CYS A 39 -2.01 0.44 2.13
CA CYS A 39 -3.42 0.46 1.75
C CYS A 39 -4.33 0.89 2.92
N PRO A 40 -5.62 1.18 2.70
CA PRO A 40 -6.55 1.44 3.79
C PRO A 40 -6.74 0.22 4.70
N LYS A 41 -6.98 0.48 5.98
CA LYS A 41 -7.43 -0.53 6.93
C LYS A 41 -8.91 -0.84 6.69
N PHE A 42 -9.24 -2.12 6.67
CA PHE A 42 -10.63 -2.58 6.68
C PHE A 42 -10.99 -3.19 8.04
N GLU A 43 -12.28 -3.44 8.25
CA GLU A 43 -12.76 -4.15 9.43
C GLU A 43 -12.09 -5.54 9.48
N ASN A 44 -11.75 -5.99 10.69
CA ASN A 44 -11.13 -7.31 10.93
C ASN A 44 -9.77 -7.56 10.25
N THR A 45 -9.14 -6.57 9.60
CA THR A 45 -7.76 -6.70 9.12
C THR A 45 -6.76 -6.16 10.16
N PRO A 46 -5.59 -6.82 10.35
CA PRO A 46 -4.53 -6.29 11.18
C PRO A 46 -3.89 -5.05 10.54
N TYR A 47 -3.27 -4.18 11.34
CA TYR A 47 -2.59 -3.00 10.82
C TYR A 47 -1.34 -3.33 10.03
N ILE A 48 -0.63 -4.39 10.41
CA ILE A 48 0.51 -4.92 9.68
C ILE A 48 0.24 -6.40 9.45
N GLU A 49 0.47 -6.85 8.23
CA GLU A 49 0.33 -8.24 7.83
C GLU A 49 1.56 -8.65 7.03
N HIS A 50 1.98 -9.91 7.18
CA HIS A 50 3.06 -10.50 6.39
C HIS A 50 2.52 -11.73 5.68
N PRO A 51 1.83 -11.57 4.52
CA PRO A 51 1.21 -12.71 3.84
C PRO A 51 2.22 -13.80 3.45
N PHE A 52 3.45 -13.42 3.11
CA PHE A 52 4.56 -14.32 2.84
C PHE A 52 5.92 -13.59 2.94
N PRO A 53 7.06 -14.32 3.02
CA PRO A 53 8.38 -13.71 3.12
C PRO A 53 8.65 -12.74 1.97
N GLY A 54 9.17 -11.55 2.30
CA GLY A 54 9.43 -10.48 1.32
C GLY A 54 8.22 -9.62 0.97
N PHE A 55 7.04 -9.89 1.54
CA PHE A 55 5.84 -9.08 1.34
C PHE A 55 5.24 -8.63 2.68
N THR A 56 5.10 -7.31 2.85
CA THR A 56 4.42 -6.68 3.98
C THR A 56 3.23 -5.87 3.48
N VAL A 57 2.11 -5.94 4.19
CA VAL A 57 0.97 -5.05 4.00
C VAL A 57 0.90 -4.11 5.19
N SER A 58 1.01 -2.81 4.93
CA SER A 58 0.92 -1.75 5.93
C SER A 58 -0.40 -1.01 5.77
N ARG A 59 -1.32 -1.20 6.72
CA ARG A 59 -2.67 -0.63 6.62
C ARG A 59 -2.77 0.70 7.35
N CYS A 60 -3.24 1.72 6.65
CA CYS A 60 -3.43 3.06 7.18
C CYS A 60 -4.83 3.23 7.77
N PHE A 61 -4.96 4.16 8.72
CA PHE A 61 -6.27 4.47 9.28
C PHE A 61 -7.25 4.89 8.18
N ASN A 62 -8.39 4.20 8.13
CA ASN A 62 -9.48 4.47 7.21
C ASN A 62 -10.73 4.80 8.06
N PRO A 63 -11.33 5.99 7.91
CA PRO A 63 -12.56 6.37 8.62
C PRO A 63 -13.83 5.67 8.11
N GLY A 64 -13.75 4.85 7.06
CA GLY A 64 -14.87 4.12 6.47
C GLY A 64 -15.54 4.85 5.30
N PHE A 65 -14.94 5.92 4.78
CA PHE A 65 -15.45 6.63 3.60
C PHE A 65 -14.96 5.95 2.32
N ASN A 66 -15.89 5.71 1.39
CA ASN A 66 -15.59 5.34 0.01
C ASN A 66 -16.41 6.19 -0.97
N GLU A 67 -15.80 6.61 -2.05
CA GLU A 67 -16.46 7.34 -3.14
C GLU A 67 -16.16 6.57 -4.43
N GLU A 68 -17.18 6.11 -5.14
CA GLU A 68 -17.03 5.38 -6.43
C GLU A 68 -16.05 4.19 -6.38
N GLY A 69 -15.91 3.53 -5.23
CA GLY A 69 -14.99 2.40 -5.03
C GLY A 69 -13.56 2.79 -4.59
N TYR A 70 -13.26 4.08 -4.50
CA TYR A 70 -12.02 4.60 -3.93
C TYR A 70 -12.15 4.72 -2.42
N TRP A 71 -11.36 3.97 -1.68
CA TRP A 71 -11.36 4.04 -0.22
C TRP A 71 -10.40 5.10 0.30
N PHE A 72 -10.91 5.88 1.24
CA PHE A 72 -10.12 6.92 1.88
C PHE A 72 -9.16 6.32 2.91
N ALA A 73 -7.94 6.84 3.00
CA ALA A 73 -7.05 6.56 4.11
C ALA A 73 -6.22 7.78 4.44
N LEU A 74 -5.99 7.97 5.75
CA LEU A 74 -5.10 9.01 6.26
C LEU A 74 -3.67 8.48 6.36
N PRO A 75 -2.67 9.27 5.94
CA PRO A 75 -1.27 8.92 6.15
C PRO A 75 -0.99 8.83 7.65
N ASP A 76 -0.18 7.84 8.02
CA ASP A 76 0.24 7.64 9.40
C ASP A 76 1.71 7.18 9.46
N GLN A 77 2.17 6.85 10.67
CA GLN A 77 3.56 6.43 10.90
C GLN A 77 3.96 5.19 10.08
N ARG A 78 3.02 4.30 9.74
CA ARG A 78 3.30 3.09 8.95
C ARG A 78 3.59 3.45 7.51
N MET A 79 2.75 4.32 6.93
CA MET A 79 2.98 4.86 5.59
C MET A 79 4.28 5.64 5.51
N TYR A 80 4.53 6.52 6.49
CA TYR A 80 5.78 7.27 6.57
C TYR A 80 6.99 6.33 6.62
N LYS A 81 6.97 5.31 7.48
CA LYS A 81 8.04 4.30 7.58
C LYS A 81 8.21 3.54 6.26
N ALA A 82 7.12 3.07 5.66
CA ALA A 82 7.13 2.32 4.41
C ALA A 82 7.73 3.13 3.26
N ILE A 83 7.40 4.42 3.16
CA ILE A 83 7.96 5.34 2.17
C ILE A 83 9.44 5.60 2.46
N LYS A 84 9.81 5.88 3.72
CA LYS A 84 11.19 6.19 4.13
C LYS A 84 12.18 5.07 3.82
N GLU A 85 11.74 3.83 4.01
CA GLU A 85 12.57 2.64 3.86
C GLU A 85 12.62 2.13 2.41
N ALA A 86 11.83 2.72 1.52
CA ALA A 86 11.74 2.28 0.13
C ALA A 86 12.81 2.94 -0.75
N ASP A 87 13.40 2.14 -1.62
CA ASP A 87 14.24 2.63 -2.72
C ASP A 87 13.38 3.17 -3.87
N PHE A 88 12.13 2.68 -3.99
CA PHE A 88 11.21 3.06 -5.04
C PHE A 88 9.76 3.06 -4.55
N VAL A 89 9.03 4.15 -4.83
CA VAL A 89 7.62 4.32 -4.43
C VAL A 89 6.75 4.35 -5.69
N ILE A 90 5.71 3.52 -5.72
CA ILE A 90 4.77 3.40 -6.84
C ILE A 90 3.36 3.71 -6.33
N THR A 91 2.75 4.73 -6.90
CA THR A 91 1.34 5.06 -6.65
C THR A 91 0.46 4.37 -7.69
N HIS A 92 -0.39 3.44 -7.26
CA HIS A 92 -1.29 2.70 -8.16
C HIS A 92 -2.65 3.40 -8.35
N SER A 93 -3.13 4.12 -7.33
CA SER A 93 -4.41 4.86 -7.39
C SER A 93 -4.18 6.32 -6.96
N PRO A 94 -4.73 7.32 -7.68
CA PRO A 94 -4.67 8.72 -7.29
C PRO A 94 -5.64 9.05 -6.15
N ALA A 95 -6.25 8.05 -5.49
CA ALA A 95 -6.97 8.25 -4.24
C ALA A 95 -6.10 8.94 -3.19
N THR A 96 -6.73 9.32 -2.07
CA THR A 96 -6.09 10.14 -1.02
C THR A 96 -4.72 9.61 -0.60
N ILE A 97 -4.59 8.30 -0.43
CA ILE A 97 -3.34 7.67 0.01
C ILE A 97 -2.24 7.77 -1.05
N GLY A 98 -2.59 7.72 -2.33
CA GLY A 98 -1.64 7.85 -3.43
C GLY A 98 -1.12 9.27 -3.59
N VAL A 99 -2.02 10.27 -3.53
CA VAL A 99 -1.63 11.69 -3.60
C VAL A 99 -0.81 12.09 -2.37
N LEU A 100 -1.31 11.78 -1.17
CA LEU A 100 -0.61 12.12 0.07
C LEU A 100 0.73 11.40 0.16
N GLY A 101 0.82 10.16 -0.33
CA GLY A 101 2.08 9.43 -0.36
C GLY A 101 3.07 9.93 -1.40
N ALA A 102 2.61 10.38 -2.57
CA ALA A 102 3.48 11.05 -3.53
C ALA A 102 4.05 12.36 -2.95
N ILE A 103 3.24 13.15 -2.24
CA ILE A 103 3.69 14.36 -1.54
C ILE A 103 4.73 13.99 -0.47
N LEU A 104 4.43 13.00 0.38
CA LEU A 104 5.36 12.53 1.42
C LEU A 104 6.67 12.03 0.82
N ALA A 105 6.62 11.22 -0.24
CA ALA A 105 7.82 10.73 -0.92
C ALA A 105 8.68 11.88 -1.44
N LYS A 106 8.08 12.90 -2.07
CA LYS A 106 8.78 14.09 -2.56
C LYS A 106 9.40 14.93 -1.45
N MET A 107 8.79 14.99 -0.27
CA MET A 107 9.35 15.71 0.89
C MET A 107 10.57 14.99 1.49
N MET A 108 10.77 13.71 1.18
CA MET A 108 11.76 12.84 1.80
C MET A 108 12.94 12.51 0.87
N SER A 109 12.81 12.79 -0.43
CA SER A 109 13.86 12.75 -1.45
C SER A 109 14.67 14.05 -1.47
#